data_AF-A0A1I2TFF9-F1
#
_entry.id   AF-A0A1I2TFF9-F1
#
_cell.length_a   1.000
_cell.length_b   1.000
_cell.length_c   1.000
_cell.angle_alpha   90.00
_cell.angle_beta   90.00
_cell.angle_gamma   90.00
#
_symmetry.space_group_name_H-M   'P 1'
#
loop_
_entity.id
_entity.type
_entity.pdbx_description
1 polymer ?
#
loop_
_entity_poly.entity_id
_entity_poly.type
_entity_poly.pdbx_seq_one_letter_code
_entity_poly.pdbx_strand_id
1 'polypeptide(L)'
;MRRDGGFTLVEMIVVIVLTGVVTGMVAVFLRAPVQAYVDSAARAELSDSADIAVRRVAREVRRALPNSVRVGGGGSTVEFFLTKSGGRYLAEEDDEGNGYLSFTDSTDRTFTVVGQMPSPAIVPGADSIVVYNLGPGIDRADAYAGDNIALVTAVAGNTVTLASNPFASTGTTAAVLSSPARRFQVVSGPVSFVCDLPNRQLLRQWNYAAPSITPSVAVLASNVTACRFSYEASIANTRSGLLGISLTLTRPDAAAESVQLFHQVHVDNPI
;
A
#
# COMPACT_ATOMS: atom_id res chain seq x y z
N MET A 1 80.58 -13.91 19.24
CA MET A 1 79.43 -13.74 20.15
C MET A 1 79.24 -12.26 20.39
N ARG A 2 78.22 -11.64 19.79
CA ARG A 2 77.85 -10.24 20.07
C ARG A 2 77.02 -10.24 21.35
N ARG A 3 77.35 -9.39 22.31
CA ARG A 3 76.50 -9.13 23.48
C ARG A 3 75.33 -8.29 22.98
N ASP A 4 74.13 -8.86 22.97
CA ASP A 4 72.91 -8.07 22.80
C ASP A 4 72.78 -7.13 24.02
N GLY A 5 72.74 -5.83 23.75
CA GLY A 5 72.51 -4.82 24.78
C GLY A 5 71.05 -4.89 25.24
N GLY A 6 70.83 -5.04 26.54
CA GLY A 6 69.50 -4.94 27.14
C GLY A 6 68.99 -3.50 27.13
N PHE A 7 67.67 -3.33 26.95
CA PHE A 7 66.98 -2.04 27.02
C PHE A 7 67.11 -1.40 28.42
N THR A 8 67.32 -0.09 28.47
CA THR A 8 67.34 0.65 29.74
C THR A 8 65.93 1.04 30.18
N LEU A 9 65.70 1.17 31.49
CA LEU A 9 64.40 1.61 32.03
C LEU A 9 63.98 2.98 31.49
N VAL A 10 64.96 3.88 31.29
CA VAL A 10 64.73 5.20 30.71
C VAL A 10 64.26 5.11 29.26
N GLU A 11 64.86 4.22 28.47
CA GLU A 11 64.49 3.99 27.08
C GLU A 11 63.05 3.46 26.96
N MET A 12 62.65 2.53 27.84
CA MET A 12 61.27 2.04 27.96
C MET A 12 60.27 3.16 28.29
N ILE A 13 60.58 4.03 29.26
CA ILE A 13 59.70 5.15 29.64
C ILE A 13 59.52 6.12 28.47
N VAL A 14 60.61 6.50 27.80
CA VAL A 14 60.56 7.43 26.66
C VAL A 14 59.70 6.85 25.53
N VAL A 15 59.84 5.56 25.22
CA VAL A 15 59.02 4.89 24.20
C VAL A 15 57.53 4.95 24.56
N ILE A 16 57.15 4.59 25.79
CA ILE A 16 55.74 4.59 26.23
C ILE A 16 55.14 5.99 26.13
N VAL A 17 55.86 7.02 26.59
CA VAL A 17 55.41 8.41 26.53
C VAL A 17 55.23 8.87 25.08
N LEU A 18 56.21 8.61 24.21
CA LEU A 18 56.14 8.99 22.80
C LEU A 18 55.00 8.26 22.09
N THR A 19 54.81 6.96 22.33
CA THR A 19 53.69 6.21 21.75
C THR A 19 52.35 6.73 22.24
N GLY A 20 52.24 7.15 23.51
CA GLY A 20 51.04 7.75 24.05
C GLY A 20 50.65 9.05 23.34
N VAL A 21 51.63 9.94 23.14
CA VAL A 21 51.42 11.22 22.42
C VAL A 21 50.99 10.97 20.97
N VAL A 22 51.72 10.11 20.24
CA VAL A 22 51.42 9.81 18.83
C VAL A 22 50.04 9.16 18.69
N THR A 23 49.72 8.18 19.53
CA THR A 23 48.41 7.50 19.51
C THR A 23 47.27 8.48 19.82
N GLY A 24 47.48 9.39 20.79
CA GLY A 24 46.50 10.43 21.11
C GLY A 24 46.23 11.37 19.93
N MET A 25 47.26 11.81 19.21
CA MET A 25 47.09 12.64 18.01
C MET A 25 46.33 11.88 16.91
N VAL A 26 46.71 10.62 16.63
CA VAL A 26 46.05 9.80 15.62
C VAL A 26 44.58 9.56 15.96
N ALA A 27 44.24 9.34 17.23
CA ALA A 27 42.85 9.14 17.66
C ALA A 27 41.96 10.36 17.37
N VAL A 28 42.47 11.59 17.55
CA VAL A 28 41.72 12.81 17.23
C VAL A 28 41.49 12.94 15.72
N PHE A 29 42.50 12.64 14.91
CA PHE A 29 42.38 12.70 13.45
C PHE A 29 41.48 11.61 12.87
N LEU A 30 41.43 10.42 13.47
CA LEU A 30 40.57 9.32 13.02
C LEU A 30 39.11 9.49 13.44
N ARG A 31 38.83 10.25 14.51
CA ARG A 31 37.47 10.45 14.99
C ARG A 31 36.58 11.08 13.93
N ALA A 32 37.03 12.17 13.31
CA ALA A 32 36.26 12.91 12.31
C ALA A 32 35.84 12.07 11.08
N PRO A 33 36.75 11.34 10.38
CA PRO A 33 36.36 10.52 9.23
C PRO A 33 35.47 9.33 9.62
N VAL A 34 35.68 8.72 10.79
CA VAL A 34 34.80 7.64 11.27
C VAL A 34 33.39 8.17 11.55
N GLN A 35 33.27 9.33 12.21
CA GLN A 35 31.98 9.95 12.49
C GLN A 35 31.27 10.35 11.20
N ALA A 36 31.99 10.95 10.25
CA ALA A 36 31.46 11.29 8.92
C ALA A 36 30.96 10.06 8.15
N TYR A 37 31.68 8.93 8.25
CA TYR A 37 31.24 7.68 7.64
C TYR A 37 29.95 7.15 8.27
N VAL A 38 29.87 7.12 9.60
CA VAL A 38 28.66 6.69 10.34
C VAL A 38 27.47 7.58 9.98
N ASP A 39 27.68 8.90 9.93
CA ASP A 39 26.64 9.85 9.56
C ASP A 39 26.18 9.65 8.11
N SER A 40 27.10 9.40 7.19
CA SER A 40 26.76 9.11 5.80
C SER A 40 25.97 7.81 5.66
N ALA A 41 26.34 6.77 6.41
CA ALA A 41 25.65 5.48 6.38
C ALA A 41 24.22 5.59 6.91
N ALA A 42 24.03 6.28 8.03
CA ALA A 42 22.70 6.46 8.61
C ALA A 42 21.78 7.34 7.73
N ARG A 43 22.31 8.33 7.01
CA ARG A 43 21.55 9.09 5.98
C ARG A 43 21.06 8.20 4.85
N ALA A 44 21.93 7.32 4.37
CA ALA A 44 21.59 6.39 3.31
C ALA A 44 20.46 5.44 3.77
N GLU A 45 20.55 4.89 4.99
CA GLU A 45 19.52 4.01 5.55
C GLU A 45 18.15 4.70 5.69
N LEU A 46 18.11 5.96 6.14
CA LEU A 46 16.86 6.73 6.22
C LEU A 46 16.26 6.96 4.82
N SER A 47 17.10 7.30 3.85
CA SER A 47 16.67 7.52 2.46
C SER A 47 16.13 6.23 1.83
N ASP A 48 16.82 5.12 2.00
CA ASP A 48 16.41 3.81 1.48
C ASP A 48 15.11 3.33 2.13
N SER A 49 14.96 3.52 3.45
CA SER A 49 13.73 3.20 4.18
C SER A 49 12.54 4.02 3.66
N ALA A 50 12.74 5.32 3.43
CA ALA A 50 11.71 6.20 2.89
C ALA A 50 11.32 5.79 1.45
N ASP A 51 12.29 5.53 0.59
CA ASP A 51 12.06 5.13 -0.81
C ASP A 51 11.36 3.76 -0.90
N ILE A 52 11.78 2.75 -0.14
CA ILE A 52 11.14 1.43 -0.11
C ILE A 52 9.68 1.55 0.34
N ALA A 53 9.42 2.32 1.40
CA ALA A 53 8.08 2.52 1.93
C ALA A 53 7.17 3.20 0.90
N VAL A 54 7.62 4.31 0.29
CA VAL A 54 6.84 5.05 -0.71
C VAL A 54 6.64 4.23 -1.99
N ARG A 55 7.66 3.50 -2.47
CA ARG A 55 7.51 2.60 -3.63
C ARG A 55 6.53 1.48 -3.34
N ARG A 56 6.48 0.96 -2.11
CA ARG A 56 5.48 -0.05 -1.73
C ARG A 56 4.07 0.52 -1.77
N VAL A 57 3.85 1.71 -1.19
CA VAL A 57 2.55 2.41 -1.29
C VAL A 57 2.17 2.63 -2.75
N ALA A 58 3.08 3.17 -3.57
CA ALA A 58 2.83 3.43 -4.98
C ALA A 58 2.46 2.18 -5.78
N ARG A 59 3.12 1.04 -5.52
CA ARG A 59 2.81 -0.23 -6.20
C ARG A 59 1.44 -0.79 -5.82
N GLU A 60 1.00 -0.62 -4.58
CA GLU A 60 -0.33 -1.08 -4.14
C GLU A 60 -1.43 -0.14 -4.65
N VAL A 61 -1.21 1.17 -4.60
CA VAL A 61 -2.15 2.20 -5.11
C VAL A 61 -2.40 2.05 -6.61
N ARG A 62 -1.39 1.67 -7.42
CA ARG A 62 -1.59 1.38 -8.85
C ARG A 62 -2.55 0.21 -9.12
N ARG A 63 -2.83 -0.61 -8.11
CA ARG A 63 -3.82 -1.70 -8.15
C ARG A 63 -5.06 -1.37 -7.33
N ALA A 64 -5.27 -0.10 -6.99
CA ALA A 64 -6.51 0.32 -6.37
C ALA A 64 -7.69 0.01 -7.30
N LEU A 65 -8.81 -0.40 -6.71
CA LEU A 65 -10.08 -0.45 -7.41
C LEU A 65 -10.38 0.96 -7.97
N PRO A 66 -10.82 1.09 -9.23
CA PRO A 66 -11.15 2.38 -9.83
C PRO A 66 -12.06 3.20 -8.91
N ASN A 67 -11.76 4.48 -8.74
CA ASN A 67 -12.54 5.43 -7.91
C ASN A 67 -12.68 5.04 -6.43
N SER A 68 -11.83 4.15 -5.89
CA SER A 68 -11.85 3.77 -4.47
C SER A 68 -10.82 4.47 -3.59
N VAL A 69 -9.85 5.17 -4.19
CA VAL A 69 -8.82 5.87 -3.42
C VAL A 69 -9.43 7.07 -2.70
N ARG A 70 -9.26 7.12 -1.38
CA ARG A 70 -9.67 8.23 -0.54
C ARG A 70 -8.60 8.58 0.48
N VAL A 71 -8.51 9.85 0.82
CA VAL A 71 -7.60 10.36 1.85
C VAL A 71 -8.42 10.85 3.03
N GLY A 72 -8.06 10.43 4.23
CA GLY A 72 -8.72 10.74 5.49
C GLY A 72 -7.78 11.38 6.51
N GLY A 73 -8.32 11.75 7.68
CA GLY A 73 -7.52 12.23 8.81
C GLY A 73 -6.72 13.51 8.52
N GLY A 74 -7.21 14.37 7.62
CA GLY A 74 -6.47 15.57 7.20
C GLY A 74 -5.22 15.29 6.36
N GLY A 75 -5.11 14.09 5.78
CA GLY A 75 -3.94 13.66 5.01
C GLY A 75 -3.07 12.63 5.74
N SER A 76 -3.44 12.17 6.93
CA SER A 76 -2.68 11.15 7.67
C SER A 76 -2.98 9.72 7.23
N THR A 77 -4.07 9.50 6.48
CA THR A 77 -4.45 8.17 6.01
C THR A 77 -4.82 8.19 4.54
N VAL A 78 -4.38 7.21 3.78
CA VAL A 78 -4.92 6.88 2.45
C VAL A 78 -5.49 5.47 2.47
N GLU A 79 -6.68 5.30 1.92
CA GLU A 79 -7.40 4.03 1.88
C GLU A 79 -7.94 3.75 0.47
N PHE A 80 -7.93 2.48 0.08
CA PHE A 80 -8.50 2.00 -1.18
C PHE A 80 -8.80 0.50 -1.10
N PHE A 81 -9.65 -0.01 -2.00
CA PHE A 81 -9.78 -1.46 -2.19
C PHE A 81 -8.66 -1.98 -3.06
N LEU A 82 -7.97 -3.04 -2.63
CA LEU A 82 -6.88 -3.63 -3.42
C LEU A 82 -7.46 -4.61 -4.44
N THR A 83 -7.28 -4.31 -5.73
CA THR A 83 -7.65 -5.20 -6.84
C THR A 83 -6.62 -6.31 -6.98
N LYS A 84 -7.09 -7.55 -6.91
CA LYS A 84 -6.31 -8.77 -7.08
C LYS A 84 -6.25 -9.21 -8.54
N SER A 85 -7.41 -9.22 -9.19
CA SER A 85 -7.60 -9.64 -10.58
C SER A 85 -8.95 -9.12 -11.09
N GLY A 86 -9.39 -9.54 -12.27
CA GLY A 86 -10.67 -9.14 -12.85
C GLY A 86 -10.99 -9.98 -14.07
N GLY A 87 -12.21 -9.86 -14.58
CA GLY A 87 -12.68 -10.65 -15.70
C GLY A 87 -13.91 -10.03 -16.37
N ARG A 88 -14.52 -10.80 -17.27
CA ARG A 88 -15.79 -10.46 -17.89
C ARG A 88 -16.87 -11.42 -17.41
N TYR A 89 -18.04 -10.89 -17.08
CA TYR A 89 -19.20 -11.70 -16.76
C TYR A 89 -20.04 -11.94 -18.02
N LEU A 90 -20.78 -13.03 -18.05
CA LEU A 90 -21.74 -13.32 -19.11
C LEU A 90 -22.92 -12.35 -19.00
N ALA A 91 -23.24 -11.68 -20.10
CA ALA A 91 -24.32 -10.72 -20.17
C ALA A 91 -25.65 -11.41 -20.50
N GLU A 92 -26.75 -10.80 -20.06
CA GLU A 92 -28.11 -11.29 -20.33
C GLU A 92 -28.40 -11.39 -21.84
N GLU A 93 -27.84 -10.50 -22.66
CA GLU A 93 -28.07 -10.53 -24.11
C GLU A 93 -27.29 -11.63 -24.83
N ASP A 94 -26.29 -12.24 -24.17
CA ASP A 94 -25.44 -13.28 -24.75
C ASP A 94 -25.84 -14.70 -24.30
N ASP A 95 -26.86 -14.83 -23.43
CA ASP A 95 -27.29 -16.10 -22.84
C ASP A 95 -28.77 -16.38 -23.12
N GLU A 96 -29.08 -17.61 -23.53
CA GLU A 96 -30.47 -18.10 -23.64
C GLU A 96 -30.90 -18.86 -22.35
N GLY A 97 -29.99 -18.98 -21.37
CA GLY A 97 -30.20 -19.57 -20.04
C GLY A 97 -30.09 -18.58 -18.87
N ASN A 98 -29.80 -19.11 -17.66
CA ASN A 98 -29.71 -18.34 -16.40
C ASN A 98 -28.26 -18.26 -15.86
N GLY A 99 -27.26 -18.14 -16.73
CA GLY A 99 -25.84 -18.10 -16.36
C GLY A 99 -25.23 -16.69 -16.32
N TYR A 100 -25.99 -15.67 -16.69
CA TYR A 100 -25.57 -14.27 -16.73
C TYR A 100 -25.56 -13.61 -15.35
N LEU A 101 -24.87 -12.47 -15.21
CA LEU A 101 -24.97 -11.68 -13.99
C LEU A 101 -26.26 -10.85 -14.01
N SER A 102 -27.24 -11.23 -13.17
CA SER A 102 -28.51 -10.52 -13.10
C SER A 102 -28.38 -9.16 -12.41
N PHE A 103 -28.88 -8.11 -13.06
CA PHE A 103 -29.01 -6.77 -12.49
C PHE A 103 -30.46 -6.40 -12.15
N THR A 104 -31.38 -7.37 -12.20
CA THR A 104 -32.81 -7.17 -11.91
C THR A 104 -33.32 -8.12 -10.82
N ASP A 105 -32.67 -9.27 -10.64
CA ASP A 105 -33.02 -10.26 -9.62
C ASP A 105 -31.96 -10.33 -8.51
N SER A 106 -32.30 -9.85 -7.32
CA SER A 106 -31.41 -9.89 -6.15
C SER A 106 -31.28 -11.27 -5.50
N THR A 107 -32.12 -12.22 -5.92
CA THR A 107 -32.08 -13.62 -5.47
C THR A 107 -31.12 -14.47 -6.29
N ASP A 108 -30.84 -14.08 -7.54
CA ASP A 108 -29.81 -14.70 -8.36
C ASP A 108 -28.42 -14.28 -7.86
N ARG A 109 -27.66 -15.24 -7.34
CA ARG A 109 -26.35 -15.04 -6.73
C ARG A 109 -25.24 -15.69 -7.53
N THR A 110 -25.53 -16.15 -8.73
CA THR A 110 -24.57 -16.86 -9.56
C THR A 110 -24.34 -16.12 -10.86
N PHE A 111 -23.11 -16.16 -11.35
CA PHE A 111 -22.82 -15.71 -12.71
C PHE A 111 -21.65 -16.48 -13.30
N THR A 112 -21.58 -16.50 -14.62
CA THR A 112 -20.54 -17.18 -15.37
C THR A 112 -19.48 -16.19 -15.82
N VAL A 113 -18.21 -16.53 -15.60
CA VAL A 113 -17.05 -15.80 -16.10
C VAL A 113 -16.78 -16.21 -17.54
N VAL A 114 -16.70 -15.22 -18.42
CA VAL A 114 -16.39 -15.41 -19.84
C VAL A 114 -14.87 -15.44 -20.04
N GLY A 115 -14.38 -16.52 -20.64
CA GLY A 115 -12.97 -16.73 -20.91
C GLY A 115 -12.22 -17.44 -19.78
N GLN A 116 -10.94 -17.12 -19.62
CA GLN A 116 -10.11 -17.72 -18.58
C GLN A 116 -10.47 -17.16 -17.21
N MET A 117 -10.54 -18.03 -16.20
CA MET A 117 -10.75 -17.62 -14.81
C MET A 117 -9.62 -16.67 -14.34
N PRO A 118 -9.93 -15.64 -13.54
CA PRO A 118 -8.93 -14.65 -13.13
C PRO A 118 -7.73 -15.28 -12.42
N SER A 119 -6.53 -14.77 -12.72
CA SER A 119 -5.28 -15.11 -12.04
C SER A 119 -4.71 -13.85 -11.38
N PRO A 120 -4.35 -13.88 -10.07
CA PRO A 120 -4.48 -15.00 -9.14
C PRO A 120 -5.94 -15.41 -8.88
N ALA A 121 -6.14 -16.70 -8.54
CA ALA A 121 -7.47 -17.30 -8.36
C ALA A 121 -8.28 -16.59 -7.26
N ILE A 122 -9.59 -16.50 -7.48
CA ILE A 122 -10.55 -15.97 -6.51
C ILE A 122 -10.58 -16.90 -5.29
N VAL A 123 -10.51 -16.35 -4.09
CA VAL A 123 -10.56 -17.09 -2.82
C VAL A 123 -11.94 -16.87 -2.18
N PRO A 124 -12.81 -17.90 -2.18
CA PRO A 124 -14.11 -17.82 -1.52
C PRO A 124 -13.98 -17.52 -0.03
N GLY A 125 -14.90 -16.72 0.50
CA GLY A 125 -14.92 -16.28 1.90
C GLY A 125 -13.95 -15.15 2.23
N ALA A 126 -13.12 -14.70 1.28
CA ALA A 126 -12.16 -13.62 1.47
C ALA A 126 -12.22 -12.54 0.38
N ASP A 127 -12.34 -12.95 -0.89
CA ASP A 127 -12.40 -12.01 -2.01
C ASP A 127 -13.85 -11.60 -2.32
N SER A 128 -14.01 -10.36 -2.75
CA SER A 128 -15.28 -9.81 -3.21
C SER A 128 -15.23 -9.44 -4.69
N ILE A 129 -16.38 -9.53 -5.36
CA ILE A 129 -16.58 -9.03 -6.72
C ILE A 129 -17.13 -7.62 -6.63
N VAL A 130 -16.51 -6.72 -7.38
CA VAL A 130 -17.00 -5.36 -7.59
C VAL A 130 -17.35 -5.19 -9.06
N VAL A 131 -18.45 -4.52 -9.34
CA VAL A 131 -18.88 -4.20 -10.70
C VAL A 131 -19.10 -2.70 -10.80
N TYR A 132 -18.50 -2.09 -11.82
CA TYR A 132 -18.76 -0.71 -12.24
C TYR A 132 -18.69 0.32 -11.10
N ASN A 133 -17.53 0.40 -10.41
CA ASN A 133 -17.30 1.37 -9.33
C ASN A 133 -17.01 2.77 -9.88
N LEU A 134 -17.99 3.67 -9.71
CA LEU A 134 -17.90 5.07 -10.13
C LEU A 134 -17.46 5.98 -8.97
N GLY A 135 -17.51 5.47 -7.73
CA GLY A 135 -17.01 6.16 -6.55
C GLY A 135 -18.12 6.90 -5.78
N PRO A 136 -17.72 7.72 -4.79
CA PRO A 136 -18.65 8.29 -3.82
C PRO A 136 -19.65 9.26 -4.46
N GLY A 137 -20.89 9.21 -3.98
CA GLY A 137 -21.97 10.10 -4.42
C GLY A 137 -22.70 9.64 -5.68
N ILE A 138 -22.31 8.50 -6.26
CA ILE A 138 -23.07 7.83 -7.31
C ILE A 138 -23.83 6.66 -6.67
N ASP A 139 -25.15 6.79 -6.63
CA ASP A 139 -26.04 5.76 -6.12
C ASP A 139 -25.77 4.43 -6.85
N ARG A 140 -25.66 3.34 -6.08
CA ARG A 140 -25.44 1.99 -6.59
C ARG A 140 -24.09 1.73 -7.28
N ALA A 141 -23.13 2.63 -7.17
CA ALA A 141 -21.80 2.48 -7.77
C ALA A 141 -20.64 2.83 -6.82
N ASP A 142 -20.88 2.73 -5.50
CA ASP A 142 -19.90 2.95 -4.44
C ASP A 142 -19.64 1.68 -3.61
N ALA A 143 -18.43 1.14 -3.76
CA ALA A 143 -18.00 -0.07 -3.05
C ALA A 143 -17.89 0.14 -1.54
N TYR A 144 -17.71 1.38 -1.06
CA TYR A 144 -17.70 1.66 0.38
C TYR A 144 -19.11 1.73 0.98
N ALA A 145 -20.12 2.09 0.18
CA ALA A 145 -21.52 2.05 0.59
C ALA A 145 -22.07 0.62 0.64
N GLY A 146 -21.41 -0.32 -0.05
CA GLY A 146 -21.82 -1.72 -0.14
C GLY A 146 -22.73 -2.01 -1.34
N ASP A 147 -22.95 -1.04 -2.22
CA ASP A 147 -23.99 -1.14 -3.23
C ASP A 147 -23.58 -1.95 -4.47
N ASN A 148 -22.28 -2.03 -4.76
CA ASN A 148 -21.73 -2.72 -5.93
C ASN A 148 -20.55 -3.63 -5.56
N ILE A 149 -20.58 -4.21 -4.36
CA ILE A 149 -19.57 -5.16 -3.88
C ILE A 149 -20.22 -6.38 -3.24
N ALA A 150 -19.84 -7.58 -3.66
CA ALA A 150 -20.41 -8.83 -3.18
C ALA A 150 -19.33 -9.84 -2.80
N LEU A 151 -19.41 -10.41 -1.59
CA LEU A 151 -18.49 -11.46 -1.14
C LEU A 151 -18.71 -12.74 -1.96
N VAL A 152 -17.62 -13.39 -2.38
CA VAL A 152 -17.67 -14.69 -3.06
C VAL A 152 -17.78 -15.81 -2.04
N THR A 153 -18.72 -16.75 -2.23
CA THR A 153 -18.93 -17.91 -1.35
C THR A 153 -18.49 -19.22 -1.97
N ALA A 154 -18.51 -19.34 -3.29
CA ALA A 154 -18.01 -20.52 -4.00
C ALA A 154 -17.54 -20.17 -5.43
N VAL A 155 -16.64 -21.00 -5.96
CA VAL A 155 -16.21 -20.96 -7.36
C VAL A 155 -16.18 -22.40 -7.88
N ALA A 156 -16.95 -22.69 -8.93
CA ALA A 156 -17.05 -24.01 -9.55
C ALA A 156 -16.87 -23.88 -11.07
N GLY A 157 -15.72 -24.30 -11.58
CA GLY A 157 -15.36 -24.07 -12.98
C GLY A 157 -15.33 -22.57 -13.30
N ASN A 158 -16.18 -22.14 -14.24
CA ASN A 158 -16.35 -20.73 -14.62
C ASN A 158 -17.49 -20.02 -13.88
N THR A 159 -18.19 -20.71 -12.97
CA THR A 159 -19.31 -20.14 -12.23
C THR A 159 -18.84 -19.63 -10.88
N VAL A 160 -19.20 -18.38 -10.57
CA VAL A 160 -18.95 -17.73 -9.28
C VAL A 160 -20.27 -17.61 -8.53
N THR A 161 -20.28 -17.97 -7.25
CA THR A 161 -21.42 -17.81 -6.35
C THR A 161 -21.13 -16.71 -5.34
N LEU A 162 -22.07 -15.79 -5.17
CA LEU A 162 -22.01 -14.64 -4.28
C LEU A 162 -22.80 -14.90 -2.99
N ALA A 163 -22.45 -14.20 -1.91
CA ALA A 163 -23.21 -14.22 -0.67
C ALA A 163 -24.57 -13.51 -0.83
N SER A 164 -24.58 -12.42 -1.60
CA SER A 164 -25.73 -11.60 -1.96
C SER A 164 -25.50 -11.01 -3.35
N ASN A 165 -26.58 -10.59 -4.03
CA ASN A 165 -26.50 -9.85 -5.27
C ASN A 165 -26.93 -8.39 -5.05
N PRO A 166 -25.99 -7.49 -4.72
CA PRO A 166 -26.28 -6.06 -4.54
C PRO A 166 -26.41 -5.32 -5.89
N PHE A 167 -25.93 -5.93 -6.98
CA PHE A 167 -25.96 -5.33 -8.32
C PHE A 167 -27.38 -5.19 -8.86
N ALA A 168 -28.30 -6.05 -8.40
CA ALA A 168 -29.68 -6.04 -8.82
C ALA A 168 -30.46 -4.82 -8.31
N SER A 169 -31.12 -4.08 -9.22
CA SER A 169 -31.94 -2.93 -8.87
C SER A 169 -33.27 -3.38 -8.25
N THR A 170 -33.51 -3.04 -6.99
CA THR A 170 -34.81 -3.29 -6.34
C THR A 170 -35.77 -2.13 -6.62
N GLY A 171 -36.50 -2.18 -7.74
CA GLY A 171 -37.57 -1.22 -8.05
C GLY A 171 -37.71 -0.87 -9.54
N THR A 172 -38.91 -0.53 -9.97
CA THR A 172 -39.26 -0.27 -11.40
C THR A 172 -38.74 1.07 -11.95
N THR A 173 -38.15 1.92 -11.10
CA THR A 173 -37.65 3.26 -11.47
C THR A 173 -36.15 3.44 -11.23
N ALA A 174 -35.45 2.42 -10.74
CA ALA A 174 -34.01 2.48 -10.50
C ALA A 174 -33.24 2.18 -11.79
N ALA A 175 -32.23 3.00 -12.10
CA ALA A 175 -31.38 2.77 -13.26
C ALA A 175 -30.54 1.50 -13.05
N VAL A 176 -30.55 0.61 -14.03
CA VAL A 176 -29.67 -0.56 -14.07
C VAL A 176 -28.25 -0.10 -14.41
N LEU A 177 -27.31 -0.31 -13.49
CA LEU A 177 -25.91 0.05 -13.66
C LEU A 177 -25.06 -1.18 -13.99
N SER A 178 -25.23 -1.68 -15.21
CA SER A 178 -24.34 -2.72 -15.74
C SER A 178 -23.04 -2.11 -16.27
N SER A 179 -21.93 -2.83 -16.16
CA SER A 179 -20.66 -2.39 -16.73
C SER A 179 -20.76 -2.36 -18.25
N PRO A 180 -20.49 -1.22 -18.94
CA PRO A 180 -20.55 -1.14 -20.40
C PRO A 180 -19.60 -2.13 -21.09
N ALA A 181 -18.48 -2.46 -20.45
CA ALA A 181 -17.49 -3.43 -20.95
C ALA A 181 -17.76 -4.86 -20.45
N ARG A 182 -18.85 -5.09 -19.69
CA ARG A 182 -19.21 -6.35 -19.04
C ARG A 182 -18.08 -6.87 -18.14
N ARG A 183 -17.43 -5.97 -17.40
CA ARG A 183 -16.25 -6.27 -16.56
C ARG A 183 -16.60 -6.30 -15.08
N PHE A 184 -15.86 -7.11 -14.35
CA PHE A 184 -15.83 -7.12 -12.90
C PHE A 184 -14.39 -7.11 -12.39
N GLN A 185 -14.20 -6.61 -11.17
CA GLN A 185 -12.94 -6.63 -10.44
C GLN A 185 -13.05 -7.57 -9.24
N VAL A 186 -11.98 -8.30 -8.96
CA VAL A 186 -11.82 -9.10 -7.75
C VAL A 186 -11.00 -8.29 -6.76
N VAL A 187 -11.56 -7.99 -5.59
CA VAL A 187 -10.89 -7.21 -4.54
C VAL A 187 -10.69 -8.05 -3.28
N SER A 188 -9.53 -7.89 -2.64
CA SER A 188 -9.18 -8.59 -1.39
C SER A 188 -9.48 -7.76 -0.12
N GLY A 189 -10.42 -6.81 -0.24
CA GLY A 189 -10.80 -5.89 0.84
C GLY A 189 -10.04 -4.55 0.85
N PRO A 190 -10.38 -3.66 1.79
CA PRO A 190 -9.74 -2.36 1.91
C PRO A 190 -8.35 -2.47 2.53
N VAL A 191 -7.44 -1.63 2.06
CA VAL A 191 -6.09 -1.43 2.59
C VAL A 191 -5.92 0.03 2.94
N SER A 192 -5.39 0.30 4.13
CA SER A 192 -5.07 1.65 4.59
C SER A 192 -3.57 1.80 4.85
N PHE A 193 -3.01 2.94 4.44
CA PHE A 193 -1.72 3.39 4.93
C PHE A 193 -1.93 4.55 5.90
N VAL A 194 -1.42 4.40 7.12
CA VAL A 194 -1.66 5.33 8.24
C VAL A 194 -0.35 5.90 8.74
N CYS A 195 -0.27 7.23 8.77
CA CYS A 195 0.80 7.99 9.40
C CYS A 195 0.58 8.00 10.93
N ASP A 196 1.20 7.06 11.64
CA ASP A 196 1.19 7.01 13.10
C ASP A 196 2.36 7.83 13.66
N LEU A 197 2.22 9.15 13.62
CA LEU A 197 3.25 10.08 14.10
C LEU A 197 3.57 9.95 15.60
N PRO A 198 2.61 9.69 16.51
CA PRO A 198 2.91 9.43 17.92
C PRO A 198 3.91 8.28 18.13
N ASN A 199 3.77 7.18 17.37
CA ASN A 199 4.71 6.05 17.42
C ASN A 199 5.85 6.17 16.40
N ARG A 200 5.91 7.27 15.65
CA ARG A 200 6.88 7.54 14.57
C ARG A 200 6.93 6.46 13.49
N GLN A 201 5.76 5.99 13.06
CA GLN A 201 5.64 4.88 12.11
C GLN A 201 4.73 5.22 10.93
N LEU A 202 5.06 4.64 9.77
CA LEU A 202 4.11 4.47 8.67
C LEU A 202 3.60 3.04 8.72
N LEU A 203 2.28 2.87 8.89
CA LEU A 203 1.65 1.58 9.03
C LEU A 203 0.89 1.22 7.74
N ARG A 204 0.90 -0.07 7.39
CA ARG A 204 -0.04 -0.68 6.45
C ARG A 204 -1.05 -1.49 7.27
N GLN A 205 -2.33 -1.26 7.03
CA GLN A 205 -3.44 -1.98 7.65
C GLN A 205 -4.27 -2.68 6.57
N TRP A 206 -4.74 -3.90 6.85
CA TRP A 206 -5.60 -4.69 5.95
C TRP A 206 -6.44 -5.68 6.76
N ASN A 207 -7.36 -6.42 6.13
CA ASN A 207 -8.23 -7.40 6.79
C ASN A 207 -9.12 -6.81 7.92
N TYR A 208 -9.59 -5.58 7.75
CA TYR A 208 -10.50 -4.90 8.70
C TYR A 208 -11.90 -4.67 8.11
N ALA A 209 -12.29 -5.48 7.13
CA ALA A 209 -13.66 -5.59 6.64
C ALA A 209 -14.16 -7.03 6.81
N ALA A 210 -15.48 -7.20 6.87
CA ALA A 210 -16.12 -8.51 7.03
C ALA A 210 -15.47 -9.56 6.11
N PRO A 211 -15.10 -10.75 6.64
CA PRO A 211 -15.49 -11.29 7.95
C PRO A 211 -14.57 -10.88 9.13
N SER A 212 -13.47 -10.16 8.90
CA SER A 212 -12.50 -9.77 9.95
C SER A 212 -12.61 -8.28 10.28
N ILE A 213 -12.92 -7.94 11.53
CA ILE A 213 -13.01 -6.54 11.98
C ILE A 213 -11.72 -6.01 12.62
N THR A 214 -10.75 -6.90 12.92
CA THR A 214 -9.48 -6.50 13.52
C THR A 214 -8.42 -6.32 12.43
N PRO A 215 -7.84 -5.12 12.28
CA PRO A 215 -6.83 -4.88 11.25
C PRO A 215 -5.59 -5.71 11.52
N SER A 216 -5.13 -6.41 10.49
CA SER A 216 -3.74 -6.86 10.38
C SER A 216 -2.86 -5.63 10.12
N VAL A 217 -1.73 -5.51 10.82
CA VAL A 217 -0.87 -4.33 10.78
C VAL A 217 0.57 -4.72 10.44
N ALA A 218 1.24 -3.92 9.62
CA ALA A 218 2.68 -4.00 9.37
C ALA A 218 3.31 -2.62 9.36
N VAL A 219 4.49 -2.50 9.96
CA VAL A 219 5.30 -1.27 9.90
C VAL A 219 6.03 -1.23 8.56
N LEU A 220 5.85 -0.15 7.81
CA LEU A 220 6.55 0.11 6.54
C LEU A 220 7.82 0.92 6.72
N ALA A 221 7.77 1.90 7.61
CA ALA A 221 8.89 2.74 7.96
C ALA A 221 8.79 3.12 9.44
N SER A 222 9.93 3.20 10.11
CA SER A 222 10.08 3.77 11.44
C SER A 222 10.71 5.16 11.36
N ASN A 223 10.77 5.86 12.49
CA ASN A 223 11.37 7.19 12.61
C ASN A 223 10.68 8.28 11.77
N VAL A 224 9.42 8.06 11.40
CA VAL A 224 8.60 9.00 10.64
C VAL A 224 8.21 10.17 11.53
N THR A 225 8.52 11.40 11.11
CA THR A 225 8.19 12.63 11.87
C THR A 225 7.19 13.52 11.16
N ALA A 226 7.10 13.42 9.83
CA ALA A 226 6.01 14.01 9.08
C ALA A 226 5.60 13.06 7.96
N CYS A 227 4.30 12.98 7.71
CA CYS A 227 3.75 12.10 6.70
C CYS A 227 2.42 12.70 6.25
N ARG A 228 2.23 12.81 4.93
CA ARG A 228 1.04 13.41 4.34
C ARG A 228 0.70 12.76 3.01
N PHE A 229 -0.56 12.44 2.86
CA PHE A 229 -1.20 12.04 1.63
C PHE A 229 -2.08 13.17 1.12
N SER A 230 -2.10 13.36 -0.20
CA SER A 230 -3.03 14.24 -0.89
C SER A 230 -3.57 13.52 -2.11
N TYR A 231 -4.89 13.48 -2.28
CA TYR A 231 -5.49 12.84 -3.45
C TYR A 231 -6.36 13.85 -4.17
N GLU A 232 -6.03 14.09 -5.43
CA GLU A 232 -6.82 14.92 -6.33
C GLU A 232 -7.47 14.00 -7.36
N ALA A 233 -8.75 13.72 -7.17
CA ALA A 233 -9.61 13.16 -8.21
C ALA A 233 -10.16 14.32 -9.04
N SER A 234 -9.59 14.55 -10.23
CA SER A 234 -10.13 15.58 -11.12
C SER A 234 -11.45 15.09 -11.71
N ILE A 235 -12.54 15.82 -11.44
CA ILE A 235 -13.88 15.53 -11.96
C ILE A 235 -13.90 15.60 -13.50
N ALA A 236 -13.00 16.39 -14.10
CA ALA A 236 -12.83 16.49 -15.56
C ALA A 236 -12.14 15.27 -16.19
N ASN A 237 -11.41 14.48 -15.41
CA ASN A 237 -10.73 13.27 -15.87
C ASN A 237 -11.06 12.12 -14.92
N THR A 238 -12.32 11.66 -14.97
CA THR A 238 -12.82 10.50 -14.20
C THR A 238 -12.03 9.21 -14.45
N ARG A 239 -11.12 9.21 -15.43
CA ARG A 239 -10.25 8.10 -15.80
C ARG A 239 -8.88 8.10 -15.13
N SER A 240 -8.52 9.17 -14.42
CA SER A 240 -7.24 9.26 -13.71
C SER A 240 -7.29 10.10 -12.44
N GLY A 241 -6.67 9.62 -11.35
CA GLY A 241 -6.40 10.39 -10.14
C GLY A 241 -4.90 10.61 -9.91
N LEU A 242 -4.55 11.59 -9.08
CA LEU A 242 -3.17 11.81 -8.64
C LEU A 242 -3.07 11.70 -7.11
N LEU A 243 -2.29 10.73 -6.64
CA LEU A 243 -1.93 10.60 -5.23
C LEU A 243 -0.53 11.19 -5.00
N GLY A 244 -0.46 12.25 -4.20
CA GLY A 244 0.77 12.78 -3.63
C GLY A 244 1.08 12.15 -2.28
N ILE A 245 2.35 11.79 -2.07
CA ILE A 245 2.89 11.22 -0.84
C ILE A 245 4.09 12.06 -0.42
N SER A 246 4.04 12.63 0.78
CA SER A 246 5.19 13.28 1.43
C SER A 246 5.55 12.49 2.68
N LEU A 247 6.79 12.06 2.81
CA LEU A 247 7.28 11.29 3.95
C LEU A 247 8.60 11.87 4.45
N THR A 248 8.67 12.20 5.73
CA THR A 248 9.86 12.73 6.39
C THR A 248 10.29 11.77 7.51
N LEU A 249 11.52 11.29 7.44
CA LEU A 249 12.16 10.48 8.48
C LEU A 249 13.26 11.30 9.14
N THR A 250 13.40 11.19 10.47
CA THR A 250 14.50 11.82 11.21
C THR A 250 15.25 10.81 12.05
N ARG A 251 16.57 10.99 12.17
CA ARG A 251 17.37 10.06 12.96
C ARG A 251 17.01 10.14 14.46
N PRO A 252 16.92 9.01 15.20
CA PRO A 252 16.61 9.05 16.64
C PRO A 252 17.67 9.76 17.49
N ASP A 253 18.95 9.58 17.15
CA ASP A 253 20.14 10.11 17.82
C ASP A 253 20.56 11.50 17.34
N ALA A 254 20.01 11.96 16.20
CA ALA A 254 20.30 13.27 15.62
C ALA A 254 19.03 13.88 15.01
N ALA A 255 18.17 14.46 15.86
CA ALA A 255 16.88 15.02 15.43
C ALA A 255 16.98 16.17 14.40
N ALA A 256 18.14 16.83 14.30
CA ALA A 256 18.41 17.85 13.29
C ALA A 256 18.63 17.26 11.89
N GLU A 257 18.84 15.95 11.78
CA GLU A 257 19.05 15.27 10.51
C GLU A 257 17.77 14.58 10.05
N SER A 258 17.26 15.05 8.90
CA SER A 258 16.01 14.58 8.30
C SER A 258 16.18 14.33 6.81
N VAL A 259 15.42 13.35 6.32
CA VAL A 259 15.23 13.09 4.89
C VAL A 259 13.76 13.26 4.59
N GLN A 260 13.42 14.12 3.63
CA GLN A 260 12.06 14.28 3.12
C GLN A 260 12.01 13.74 1.69
N LEU A 261 11.05 12.85 1.44
CA LEU A 261 10.77 12.31 0.12
C LEU A 261 9.35 12.70 -0.30
N PHE A 262 9.24 13.18 -1.53
CA PHE A 262 7.97 13.46 -2.18
C PHE A 262 7.81 12.57 -3.41
N HIS A 263 6.62 11.98 -3.57
CA HIS A 263 6.31 11.11 -4.70
C HIS A 263 4.87 11.31 -5.15
N GLN A 264 4.67 11.25 -6.46
CA GLN A 264 3.35 11.31 -7.08
C GLN A 264 3.07 10.01 -7.82
N VAL A 265 1.85 9.51 -7.66
CA VAL A 265 1.40 8.25 -8.24
C VAL A 265 0.14 8.53 -9.05
N HIS A 266 0.19 8.20 -10.33
CA HIS A 266 -1.01 8.15 -11.16
C HIS A 266 -1.86 6.94 -10.76
N VAL A 267 -3.14 7.19 -10.55
CA VAL A 267 -4.17 6.18 -10.27
C VAL A 267 -5.02 6.04 -11.51
N ASP A 268 -5.02 4.85 -12.10
CA ASP A 268 -5.84 4.55 -13.27
C ASP A 268 -7.26 4.19 -12.84
N ASN A 269 -8.26 4.90 -13.37
CA ASN A 269 -9.68 4.64 -13.13
C ASN A 269 -10.38 4.21 -14.43
N PRO A 270 -10.10 3.01 -14.96
CA PRO A 270 -10.79 2.51 -16.13
C PRO A 270 -12.30 2.38 -15.85
N ILE A 271 -13.10 2.87 -16.80
CA ILE A 271 -14.57 2.72 -16.84
C ILE A 271 -14.92 1.39 -17.51
#